data_AF-A0AA90XW50-F1
#
_entry.id   AF-A0AA90XW50-F1
#
_cell.length_a   1.000
_cell.length_b   1.000
_cell.length_c   1.000
_cell.angle_alpha   90.00
_cell.angle_beta   90.00
_cell.angle_gamma   90.00
#
_symmetry.space_group_name_H-M   'P 1'
#
loop_
_entity.id
_entity.type
_entity.pdbx_description
1 polymer ?
#
loop_
_entity_poly.entity_id
_entity_poly.type
_entity_poly.pdbx_seq_one_letter_code
_entity_poly.pdbx_strand_id
1 'polypeptide(L)'
;MFLNDTTIASAGTFTTDANGQVVVAVTNPQGLGLRRTLSVQSVSAPSVFGFTDVTFAIITSPDTPQAQMFGHMSETVTANGVTFRRPNLDAELAGDSAGYAENNETWGRYDYASAIGRVCGSEPNLPTRPELEALYAAYPSYEMNTVQGWPLSVVYRSSTIVSGSLHDSVFLNDGSSSPFLFTGSYYVACR
;
A
#
# COMPACT_ATOMS: atom_id res chain seq x y z
N MET A 1 12.63 19.86 -11.46
CA MET A 1 13.52 18.70 -11.70
C MET A 1 12.67 17.45 -11.60
N PHE A 2 12.77 16.56 -12.61
CA PHE A 2 12.10 15.27 -12.59
C PHE A 2 13.11 14.17 -12.27
N LEU A 3 12.75 13.30 -11.34
CA LEU A 3 13.46 12.06 -11.09
C LEU A 3 12.70 10.94 -11.80
N ASN A 4 13.40 10.02 -12.46
CA ASN A 4 12.86 8.71 -12.79
C ASN A 4 13.60 7.70 -11.89
N ASP A 5 13.01 6.54 -11.59
CA ASP A 5 13.52 5.63 -10.56
C ASP A 5 14.90 5.01 -10.81
N THR A 6 15.60 5.43 -11.86
CA THR A 6 16.97 5.01 -12.17
C THR A 6 17.93 6.19 -12.36
N THR A 7 17.47 7.41 -12.64
CA THR A 7 18.30 8.59 -12.90
C THR A 7 17.59 9.92 -12.58
N ILE A 8 18.38 10.96 -12.35
CA ILE A 8 17.89 12.34 -12.51
C ILE A 8 17.57 12.51 -14.01
N ALA A 9 16.28 12.61 -14.38
CA ALA A 9 15.86 12.65 -15.78
C ALA A 9 16.36 13.90 -16.53
N SER A 10 16.79 14.93 -15.79
CA SER A 10 17.49 16.09 -16.34
C SER A 10 18.45 16.69 -15.30
N ALA A 11 19.75 16.53 -15.48
CA ALA A 11 20.72 17.40 -14.81
C ALA A 11 20.44 18.83 -15.30
N GLY A 12 19.89 19.66 -14.43
CA GLY A 12 19.56 21.05 -14.73
C GLY A 12 20.67 21.96 -14.22
N THR A 13 21.10 22.92 -15.04
CA THR A 13 21.86 24.06 -14.54
C THR A 13 20.87 25.08 -14.00
N PHE A 14 21.05 25.49 -12.75
CA PHE A 14 20.27 26.56 -12.14
C PHE A 14 21.21 27.69 -11.73
N THR A 15 20.72 28.92 -11.76
CA THR A 15 21.48 30.11 -11.37
C THR A 15 20.95 30.62 -10.05
N THR A 16 21.86 30.96 -9.14
CA THR A 16 21.49 31.58 -7.87
C THR A 16 20.99 33.00 -8.09
N ASP A 17 20.08 33.45 -7.23
CA ASP A 17 19.63 34.82 -7.16
C ASP A 17 20.71 35.76 -6.58
N ALA A 18 20.35 37.04 -6.40
CA ALA A 18 21.25 38.04 -5.82
C ALA A 18 21.70 37.74 -4.38
N ASN A 19 21.00 36.83 -3.67
CA ASN A 19 21.34 36.39 -2.33
C ASN A 19 22.16 35.08 -2.32
N GLY A 20 22.53 34.55 -3.49
CA GLY A 20 23.24 33.28 -3.61
C GLY A 20 22.36 32.05 -3.39
N GLN A 21 21.03 32.17 -3.52
CA GLN A 21 20.08 31.08 -3.29
C GLN A 21 19.41 30.61 -4.58
N VAL A 22 19.01 29.34 -4.59
CA VAL A 22 18.20 28.77 -5.66
C VAL A 22 17.21 27.78 -5.06
N VAL A 23 15.95 27.85 -5.50
CA VAL A 23 14.89 26.92 -5.07
C VAL A 23 14.49 26.07 -6.26
N VAL A 24 14.59 24.75 -6.10
CA VAL A 24 14.27 23.79 -7.15
C VAL A 24 13.14 22.90 -6.68
N ALA A 25 12.00 22.94 -7.38
CA ALA A 25 10.93 21.98 -7.17
C ALA A 25 11.35 20.60 -7.71
N VAL A 26 11.21 19.57 -6.88
CA VAL A 26 11.54 18.18 -7.22
C VAL A 26 10.27 17.35 -7.12
N THR A 27 9.98 16.56 -8.16
CA THR A 27 8.86 15.61 -8.16
C THR A 27 9.32 14.28 -8.72
N ASN A 28 8.71 13.20 -8.22
CA ASN A 28 8.86 11.85 -8.77
C ASN A 28 7.48 11.23 -8.98
N PRO A 29 6.70 11.72 -9.96
CA PRO A 29 5.31 11.29 -10.16
C PRO A 29 5.17 9.83 -10.59
N GLN A 30 6.26 9.18 -11.01
CA GLN A 30 6.30 7.76 -11.35
C GLN A 30 7.09 6.94 -10.32
N GLY A 31 7.39 7.55 -9.17
CA GLY A 31 8.29 7.00 -8.18
C GLY A 31 7.81 5.70 -7.58
N LEU A 32 8.76 4.82 -7.29
CA LEU A 32 8.49 3.50 -6.68
C LEU A 32 8.61 3.49 -5.16
N GLY A 33 8.57 4.64 -4.48
CA GLY A 33 8.69 4.68 -3.01
C GLY A 33 10.13 4.54 -2.53
N LEU A 34 11.10 5.18 -3.20
CA LEU A 34 12.52 5.01 -2.91
C LEU A 34 13.17 6.31 -2.42
N ARG A 35 14.21 6.18 -1.60
CA ARG A 35 15.07 7.30 -1.20
C ARG A 35 16.07 7.62 -2.31
N ARG A 36 16.26 8.90 -2.60
CA ARG A 36 17.22 9.40 -3.58
C ARG A 36 18.10 10.46 -2.98
N THR A 37 19.41 10.34 -3.18
CA THR A 37 20.36 11.41 -2.86
C THR A 37 20.45 12.34 -4.06
N LEU A 38 20.14 13.62 -3.83
CA LEU A 38 20.39 14.71 -4.77
C LEU A 38 21.75 15.30 -4.47
N SER A 39 22.56 15.53 -5.50
CA SER A 39 23.80 16.28 -5.40
C SER A 39 23.69 17.59 -6.19
N VAL A 40 24.29 18.64 -5.64
CA VAL A 40 24.42 19.94 -6.30
C VAL A 40 25.89 20.33 -6.29
N GLN A 41 26.40 20.82 -7.40
CA GLN A 41 27.79 21.25 -7.55
C GLN A 41 27.82 22.59 -8.29
N SER A 42 28.66 23.50 -7.82
CA SER A 42 28.89 24.76 -8.53
C SER A 42 29.66 24.51 -9.82
N VAL A 43 29.15 25.05 -10.93
CA VAL A 43 29.80 24.98 -12.24
C VAL A 43 31.13 25.73 -12.25
N SER A 44 31.18 26.91 -11.59
CA SER A 44 32.37 27.77 -11.56
C SER A 44 33.37 27.40 -10.47
N ALA A 45 32.93 26.66 -9.43
CA ALA A 45 33.77 26.21 -8.33
C ALA A 45 33.44 24.75 -7.98
N PRO A 46 33.96 23.74 -8.73
CA PRO A 46 33.59 22.34 -8.55
C PRO A 46 33.86 21.74 -7.16
N SER A 47 34.74 22.36 -6.36
CA SER A 47 34.96 22.00 -4.95
C SER A 47 33.82 22.39 -4.02
N VAL A 48 32.91 23.26 -4.47
CA VAL A 48 31.69 23.63 -3.76
C VAL A 48 30.56 22.71 -4.21
N PHE A 49 30.23 21.75 -3.37
CA PHE A 49 29.14 20.80 -3.60
C PHE A 49 28.39 20.51 -2.30
N GLY A 50 27.18 19.97 -2.45
CA GLY A 50 26.34 19.52 -1.35
C GLY A 50 25.48 18.35 -1.78
N PHE A 51 24.92 17.64 -0.81
CA PHE A 51 24.00 16.55 -1.04
C PHE A 51 22.84 16.60 -0.05
N THR A 52 21.70 16.09 -0.45
CA THR A 52 20.51 15.95 0.39
C THR A 52 19.72 14.72 -0.03
N ASP A 53 19.12 14.02 0.91
CA ASP A 53 18.25 12.89 0.63
C ASP A 53 16.80 13.38 0.52
N VAL A 54 16.10 12.89 -0.51
CA VAL A 54 14.67 13.09 -0.71
C VAL A 54 13.98 11.73 -0.81
N THR A 55 12.80 11.63 -0.22
CA THR A 55 11.96 10.44 -0.28
C THR A 55 10.59 10.84 -0.83
N PHE A 56 10.13 10.12 -1.86
CA PHE A 56 8.79 10.26 -2.41
C PHE A 56 8.03 8.99 -2.07
N ALA A 57 7.19 9.05 -1.03
CA ALA A 57 6.42 7.90 -0.59
C ALA A 57 5.31 7.54 -1.59
N ILE A 58 4.92 6.27 -1.65
CA ILE A 58 3.85 5.78 -2.53
C ILE A 58 2.64 5.30 -1.74
N ILE A 59 1.44 5.44 -2.32
CA ILE A 59 0.20 5.08 -1.63
C ILE A 59 0.07 3.57 -1.43
N THR A 60 0.67 2.76 -2.31
CA THR A 60 0.57 1.29 -2.31
C THR A 60 1.52 0.59 -1.34
N SER A 61 2.21 1.33 -0.49
CA SER A 61 3.07 0.79 0.57
C SER A 61 2.70 1.44 1.91
N PRO A 62 2.66 0.69 3.01
CA PRO A 62 2.38 1.23 4.34
C PRO A 62 3.55 2.02 4.93
N ASP A 63 3.25 3.00 5.79
CA ASP A 63 4.27 3.76 6.54
C ASP A 63 4.72 2.99 7.78
N THR A 64 5.51 1.93 7.55
CA THR A 64 6.04 1.05 8.60
C THR A 64 7.50 0.69 8.31
N PRO A 65 8.36 0.54 9.33
CA PRO A 65 9.74 0.09 9.15
C PRO A 65 9.86 -1.31 8.53
N GLN A 66 8.78 -2.09 8.49
CA GLN A 66 8.74 -3.43 7.93
C GLN A 66 8.40 -3.47 6.43
N ALA A 67 8.01 -2.33 5.86
CA ALA A 67 7.74 -2.17 4.44
C ALA A 67 9.04 -2.21 3.63
N GLN A 68 8.96 -2.70 2.40
CA GLN A 68 10.08 -2.70 1.47
C GLN A 68 10.27 -1.33 0.81
N MET A 69 9.18 -0.57 0.65
CA MET A 69 9.16 0.77 0.07
C MET A 69 8.82 1.83 1.12
N PHE A 70 9.13 3.09 0.82
CA PHE A 70 8.62 4.23 1.59
C PHE A 70 7.16 4.46 1.19
N GLY A 71 6.28 4.28 2.15
CA GLY A 71 4.84 4.25 1.98
C GLY A 71 4.10 5.40 2.64
N HIS A 72 2.86 5.61 2.23
CA HIS A 72 1.88 6.44 2.96
C HIS A 72 0.46 5.86 2.87
N MET A 73 0.33 4.54 2.67
CA MET A 73 -0.95 3.84 2.77
C MET A 73 -1.60 4.13 4.11
N SER A 74 -2.88 4.51 4.11
CA SER A 74 -3.62 4.71 5.35
C SER A 74 -3.76 3.38 6.10
N GLU A 75 -3.50 3.41 7.40
CA GLU A 75 -3.71 2.24 8.28
C GLU A 75 -5.18 1.81 8.32
N THR A 76 -6.11 2.75 8.11
CA THR A 76 -7.54 2.47 8.09
C THR A 76 -8.29 3.21 7.00
N VAL A 77 -9.41 2.63 6.57
CA VAL A 77 -10.35 3.21 5.61
C VAL A 77 -11.76 3.04 6.18
N THR A 78 -12.60 4.08 6.10
CA THR A 78 -13.97 4.00 6.62
C THR A 78 -14.97 4.07 5.47
N ALA A 79 -15.85 3.08 5.39
CA ALA A 79 -16.94 3.04 4.40
C ALA A 79 -18.23 2.62 5.10
N ASN A 80 -19.33 3.34 4.80
CA ASN A 80 -20.65 3.09 5.37
C ASN A 80 -20.69 2.93 6.90
N GLY A 81 -19.88 3.73 7.62
CA GLY A 81 -19.81 3.70 9.09
C GLY A 81 -18.97 2.58 9.69
N VAL A 82 -18.33 1.74 8.87
CA VAL A 82 -17.39 0.70 9.30
C VAL A 82 -15.98 1.12 8.96
N THR A 83 -15.08 1.06 9.94
CA THR A 83 -13.65 1.32 9.76
C THR A 83 -12.92 0.00 9.58
N PHE A 84 -12.19 -0.14 8.49
CA PHE A 84 -11.43 -1.32 8.13
C PHE A 84 -9.93 -1.01 8.24
N ARG A 85 -9.15 -1.95 8.77
CA ARG A 85 -7.70 -1.89 8.78
C ARG A 85 -7.15 -2.45 7.48
N ARG A 86 -6.06 -1.86 6.99
CA ARG A 86 -5.33 -2.42 5.84
C ARG A 86 -4.89 -3.86 6.11
N PRO A 87 -4.66 -4.67 5.06
CA PRO A 87 -4.00 -5.96 5.21
C PRO A 87 -2.64 -5.83 5.88
N ASN A 88 -2.19 -6.89 6.53
CA ASN A 88 -0.85 -6.95 7.10
C ASN A 88 0.17 -7.32 6.04
N LEU A 89 1.36 -6.72 6.14
CA LEU A 89 2.54 -7.30 5.52
C LEU A 89 2.84 -8.65 6.16
N ASP A 90 3.41 -9.58 5.40
CA ASP A 90 3.82 -10.90 5.91
C ASP A 90 4.89 -10.76 7.01
N ALA A 91 5.71 -9.70 6.92
CA ALA A 91 6.69 -9.36 7.96
C ALA A 91 6.05 -8.86 9.26
N GLU A 92 4.90 -8.18 9.19
CA GLU A 92 4.16 -7.70 10.39
C GLU A 92 3.50 -8.87 11.10
N LEU A 93 2.89 -9.76 10.31
CA LEU A 93 2.23 -10.96 10.80
C LEU A 93 2.35 -12.04 9.72
N ALA A 94 3.09 -13.11 10.02
CA ALA A 94 3.33 -14.18 9.05
C ALA A 94 2.02 -14.81 8.59
N GLY A 95 1.82 -14.99 7.28
CA GLY A 95 0.66 -15.64 6.69
C GLY A 95 0.57 -17.14 6.96
N ASP A 96 -0.59 -17.74 6.67
CA ASP A 96 -0.76 -19.21 6.69
C ASP A 96 -0.23 -19.89 5.42
N SER A 97 0.21 -19.08 4.46
CA SER A 97 0.86 -19.47 3.21
C SER A 97 2.03 -18.53 2.94
N ALA A 98 2.89 -18.88 1.98
CA ALA A 98 3.97 -17.99 1.57
C ALA A 98 3.42 -16.58 1.23
N GLY A 99 4.12 -15.55 1.70
CA GLY A 99 3.76 -14.16 1.47
C GLY A 99 3.54 -13.86 -0.02
N TYR A 100 2.55 -13.02 -0.32
CA TYR A 100 2.18 -12.70 -1.70
C TYR A 100 2.81 -11.38 -2.12
N ALA A 101 3.65 -11.42 -3.15
CA ALA A 101 4.30 -10.23 -3.68
C ALA A 101 3.31 -9.41 -4.53
N GLU A 102 3.05 -8.17 -4.12
CA GLU A 102 2.20 -7.23 -4.85
C GLU A 102 2.62 -5.79 -4.50
N ASN A 103 2.64 -4.89 -5.50
CA ASN A 103 3.02 -3.49 -5.34
C ASN A 103 4.37 -3.24 -4.66
N ASN A 104 5.36 -4.11 -4.96
CA ASN A 104 6.68 -4.12 -4.32
C ASN A 104 6.66 -4.31 -2.80
N GLU A 105 5.62 -4.97 -2.29
CA GLU A 105 5.49 -5.39 -0.90
C GLU A 105 5.17 -6.89 -0.84
N THR A 106 5.36 -7.50 0.33
CA THR A 106 4.96 -8.90 0.59
C THR A 106 3.84 -8.94 1.61
N TRP A 107 2.66 -9.39 1.18
CA TRP A 107 1.43 -9.36 1.97
C TRP A 107 1.10 -10.72 2.58
N GLY A 108 0.66 -10.70 3.84
CA GLY A 108 0.20 -11.88 4.56
C GLY A 108 -1.18 -12.32 4.07
N ARG A 109 -1.42 -13.64 4.04
CA ARG A 109 -2.71 -14.24 3.67
C ARG A 109 -3.12 -15.28 4.69
N TYR A 110 -4.41 -15.33 4.99
CA TYR A 110 -4.93 -16.04 6.16
C TYR A 110 -6.15 -16.90 5.86
N ASP A 111 -6.18 -18.07 6.48
CA ASP A 111 -7.37 -18.91 6.54
C ASP A 111 -8.42 -18.32 7.50
N TYR A 112 -9.58 -18.95 7.58
CA TYR A 112 -10.67 -18.45 8.42
C TYR A 112 -10.33 -18.46 9.91
N ALA A 113 -9.73 -19.54 10.40
CA ALA A 113 -9.42 -19.72 11.81
C ALA A 113 -8.39 -18.68 12.28
N SER A 114 -7.37 -18.43 11.47
CA SER A 114 -6.41 -17.36 11.67
C SER A 114 -7.07 -15.98 11.61
N ALA A 115 -7.92 -15.73 10.61
CA ALA A 115 -8.59 -14.44 10.45
C ALA A 115 -9.40 -14.06 11.70
N ILE A 116 -10.23 -14.98 12.21
CA ILE A 116 -11.05 -14.73 13.40
C ILE A 116 -10.30 -14.86 14.73
N GLY A 117 -9.06 -15.36 14.70
CA GLY A 117 -8.25 -15.60 15.90
C GLY A 117 -7.09 -14.63 16.00
N ARG A 118 -6.02 -14.87 15.24
CA ARG A 118 -4.75 -14.13 15.37
C ARG A 118 -4.75 -12.78 14.67
N VAL A 119 -5.54 -12.62 13.60
CA VAL A 119 -5.51 -11.39 12.77
C VAL A 119 -6.51 -10.37 13.32
N CYS A 120 -7.79 -10.73 13.40
CA CYS A 120 -8.85 -9.83 13.87
C CYS A 120 -9.24 -10.04 15.34
N GLY A 121 -8.71 -11.07 16.02
CA GLY A 121 -9.00 -11.33 17.45
C GLY A 121 -10.33 -12.03 17.72
N SER A 122 -11.35 -11.81 16.88
CA SER A 122 -12.65 -12.49 16.98
C SER A 122 -13.39 -12.45 15.63
N GLU A 123 -14.37 -13.35 15.45
CA GLU A 123 -15.23 -13.39 14.26
C GLU A 123 -16.02 -12.08 14.06
N PRO A 124 -16.56 -11.41 15.11
CA PRO A 124 -17.15 -10.09 14.97
C PRO A 124 -16.19 -8.99 14.53
N ASN A 125 -14.88 -9.21 14.43
CA ASN A 125 -13.96 -8.22 13.87
C ASN A 125 -13.58 -8.53 12.41
N LEU A 126 -14.05 -9.66 11.87
CA LEU A 126 -13.92 -9.99 10.45
C LEU A 126 -15.17 -9.48 9.71
N PRO A 127 -15.02 -8.60 8.69
CA PRO A 127 -16.15 -8.05 7.97
C PRO A 127 -17.05 -9.10 7.34
N THR A 128 -18.33 -8.78 7.25
CA THR A 128 -19.31 -9.52 6.46
C THR A 128 -19.15 -9.18 4.98
N ARG A 129 -19.70 -10.02 4.09
CA ARG A 129 -19.71 -9.75 2.64
C ARG A 129 -20.34 -8.38 2.32
N PRO A 130 -21.53 -8.00 2.85
CA PRO A 130 -22.10 -6.68 2.57
C PRO A 130 -21.22 -5.50 3.00
N GLU A 131 -20.43 -5.65 4.06
CA GLU A 131 -19.49 -4.61 4.50
C GLU A 131 -18.31 -4.46 3.52
N LEU A 132 -17.78 -5.57 2.99
CA LEU A 132 -16.75 -5.54 1.95
C LEU A 132 -17.30 -5.04 0.61
N GLU A 133 -18.53 -5.39 0.25
CA GLU A 133 -19.23 -4.83 -0.92
C GLU A 133 -19.43 -3.31 -0.77
N ALA A 134 -19.74 -2.82 0.44
CA ALA A 134 -19.84 -1.40 0.72
C ALA A 134 -18.47 -0.69 0.67
N LEU A 135 -17.40 -1.36 1.12
CA LEU A 135 -16.03 -0.86 0.96
C LEU A 135 -15.65 -0.73 -0.51
N TYR A 136 -15.94 -1.74 -1.33
CA TYR A 136 -15.79 -1.66 -2.78
C TYR A 136 -16.62 -0.53 -3.38
N ALA A 137 -17.90 -0.40 -3.00
CA ALA A 137 -18.76 0.64 -3.55
C ALA A 137 -18.29 2.07 -3.23
N ALA A 138 -17.54 2.25 -2.14
CA ALA A 138 -16.89 3.52 -1.81
C ALA A 138 -15.62 3.79 -2.65
N TYR A 139 -14.98 2.75 -3.18
CA TYR A 139 -13.76 2.80 -3.98
C TYR A 139 -13.80 1.79 -5.16
N PRO A 140 -14.72 1.97 -6.12
CA PRO A 140 -14.96 1.00 -7.18
C PRO A 140 -13.83 0.96 -8.22
N SER A 141 -13.87 -0.01 -9.13
CA SER A 141 -13.02 -0.03 -10.33
C SER A 141 -11.51 0.19 -10.05
N TYR A 142 -10.94 -0.62 -9.16
CA TYR A 142 -9.55 -0.53 -8.67
C TYR A 142 -9.20 0.70 -7.80
N GLU A 143 -10.14 1.60 -7.49
CA GLU A 143 -9.85 2.76 -6.64
C GLU A 143 -9.38 2.38 -5.23
N MET A 144 -9.76 1.20 -4.74
CA MET A 144 -9.23 0.67 -3.48
C MET A 144 -7.70 0.52 -3.50
N ASN A 145 -7.11 0.28 -4.67
CA ASN A 145 -5.66 0.30 -4.84
C ASN A 145 -5.13 1.71 -5.15
N THR A 146 -5.72 2.41 -6.13
CA THR A 146 -5.14 3.67 -6.62
C THR A 146 -5.33 4.84 -5.66
N VAL A 147 -6.38 4.81 -4.82
CA VAL A 147 -6.71 5.86 -3.85
C VAL A 147 -6.28 5.45 -2.45
N GLN A 148 -6.54 4.21 -2.05
CA GLN A 148 -6.26 3.73 -0.68
C GLN A 148 -5.00 2.86 -0.58
N GLY A 149 -4.42 2.44 -1.70
CA GLY A 149 -3.16 1.70 -1.73
C GLY A 149 -3.27 0.18 -1.56
N TRP A 150 -4.45 -0.34 -1.22
CA TRP A 150 -4.58 -1.73 -0.79
C TRP A 150 -4.27 -2.73 -1.92
N PRO A 151 -3.67 -3.90 -1.60
CA PRO A 151 -3.43 -4.96 -2.58
C PRO A 151 -4.75 -5.59 -3.04
N LEU A 152 -4.91 -5.87 -4.34
CA LEU A 152 -6.15 -6.36 -4.94
C LEU A 152 -6.00 -7.65 -5.75
N SER A 153 -4.80 -8.22 -5.83
CA SER A 153 -4.55 -9.44 -6.62
C SER A 153 -5.17 -10.70 -6.01
N VAL A 154 -5.63 -10.62 -4.75
CA VAL A 154 -6.30 -11.70 -4.03
C VAL A 154 -7.59 -11.15 -3.40
N VAL A 155 -8.61 -12.01 -3.27
CA VAL A 155 -9.88 -11.67 -2.62
C VAL A 155 -9.70 -11.30 -1.14
N TYR A 156 -10.68 -10.58 -0.60
CA TYR A 156 -10.81 -10.27 0.82
C TYR A 156 -11.82 -11.20 1.46
N ARG A 157 -11.38 -11.89 2.52
CA ARG A 157 -12.19 -12.86 3.26
C ARG A 157 -13.30 -12.17 4.04
N SER A 158 -14.49 -12.78 4.03
CA SER A 158 -15.61 -12.37 4.89
C SER A 158 -15.93 -13.41 5.98
N SER A 159 -16.67 -12.96 7.01
CA SER A 159 -17.33 -13.81 8.01
C SER A 159 -18.65 -14.41 7.52
N THR A 160 -19.11 -14.10 6.30
CA THR A 160 -20.39 -14.58 5.77
C THR A 160 -20.29 -16.04 5.32
N ILE A 161 -20.97 -16.93 6.05
CA ILE A 161 -21.05 -18.37 5.72
C ILE A 161 -22.03 -18.57 4.56
N VAL A 162 -21.60 -19.32 3.53
CA VAL A 162 -22.45 -19.75 2.43
C VAL A 162 -23.02 -21.15 2.72
N SER A 163 -22.17 -22.11 3.09
CA SER A 163 -22.60 -23.45 3.51
C SER A 163 -21.44 -24.21 4.13
N GLY A 164 -21.66 -24.91 5.25
CA GLY A 164 -20.68 -25.85 5.80
C GLY A 164 -19.28 -25.26 5.91
N SER A 165 -18.40 -25.63 4.98
CA SER A 165 -17.00 -25.19 4.91
C SER A 165 -16.72 -23.97 4.03
N LEU A 166 -17.74 -23.38 3.40
CA LEU A 166 -17.62 -22.28 2.44
C LEU A 166 -18.02 -20.95 3.08
N HIS A 167 -17.10 -19.99 3.00
CA HIS A 167 -17.31 -18.60 3.38
C HIS A 167 -17.18 -17.73 2.14
N ASP A 168 -17.97 -16.66 2.09
CA ASP A 168 -17.90 -15.72 0.99
C ASP A 168 -16.66 -14.82 1.09
N SER A 169 -16.31 -14.20 -0.04
CA SER A 169 -15.21 -13.27 -0.17
C SER A 169 -15.54 -12.24 -1.24
N VAL A 170 -14.84 -11.11 -1.24
CA VAL A 170 -15.07 -10.04 -2.21
C VAL A 170 -13.77 -9.68 -2.92
N PHE A 171 -13.85 -9.56 -4.24
CA PHE A 171 -12.85 -8.99 -5.11
C PHE A 171 -12.96 -7.46 -5.03
N LEU A 172 -12.10 -6.79 -4.27
CA LEU A 172 -12.17 -5.33 -4.11
C LEU A 172 -11.70 -4.55 -5.36
N ASN A 173 -11.25 -5.23 -6.42
CA ASN A 173 -10.97 -4.61 -7.73
C ASN A 173 -12.23 -4.41 -8.58
N ASP A 174 -13.21 -5.32 -8.50
CA ASP A 174 -14.41 -5.30 -9.37
C ASP A 174 -15.74 -5.50 -8.64
N GLY A 175 -15.72 -5.77 -7.33
CA GLY A 175 -16.89 -5.91 -6.47
C GLY A 175 -17.57 -7.27 -6.55
N SER A 176 -17.06 -8.20 -7.37
CA SER A 176 -17.62 -9.53 -7.44
C SER A 176 -17.37 -10.31 -6.15
N SER A 177 -18.29 -11.22 -5.80
CA SER A 177 -18.14 -12.10 -4.64
C SER A 177 -18.05 -13.56 -5.08
N SER A 178 -17.35 -14.37 -4.29
CA SER A 178 -17.24 -15.80 -4.55
C SER A 178 -17.05 -16.57 -3.24
N PRO A 179 -17.72 -17.73 -3.07
CA PRO A 179 -17.45 -18.62 -1.95
C PRO A 179 -16.09 -19.30 -2.12
N PHE A 180 -15.33 -19.37 -1.03
CA PHE A 180 -14.11 -20.16 -0.92
C PHE A 180 -14.11 -21.00 0.35
N LEU A 181 -13.26 -22.04 0.34
CA LEU A 181 -13.07 -22.89 1.51
C LEU A 181 -12.49 -22.07 2.67
N PHE A 182 -12.94 -22.36 3.89
CA PHE A 182 -12.41 -21.72 5.10
C PHE A 182 -10.90 -21.96 5.28
N THR A 183 -10.34 -23.00 4.66
CA THR A 183 -8.90 -23.33 4.69
C THR A 183 -8.07 -22.56 3.66
N GLY A 184 -8.68 -21.87 2.70
CA GLY A 184 -7.94 -21.07 1.71
C GLY A 184 -7.33 -19.81 2.35
N SER A 185 -6.12 -19.41 1.96
CA SER A 185 -5.49 -18.21 2.51
C SER A 185 -5.73 -16.99 1.62
N TYR A 186 -6.34 -15.95 2.18
CA TYR A 186 -6.74 -14.72 1.46
C TYR A 186 -6.39 -13.46 2.24
N TYR A 187 -6.56 -12.28 1.63
CA TYR A 187 -6.40 -11.03 2.36
C TYR A 187 -7.50 -10.86 3.40
N VAL A 188 -7.17 -10.15 4.48
CA VAL A 188 -8.06 -9.87 5.61
C VAL A 188 -7.98 -8.38 5.92
N ALA A 189 -9.14 -7.75 6.07
CA ALA A 189 -9.28 -6.37 6.50
C ALA A 189 -10.14 -6.32 7.75
N CYS A 190 -9.53 -6.25 8.94
CA CYS A 190 -10.30 -6.29 10.19
C CYS A 190 -11.07 -5.00 10.43
N ARG A 191 -12.23 -5.08 11.09
CA ARG A 191 -12.95 -3.92 11.64
C ARG A 191 -12.64 -3.69 13.12
#